data_AF-A0A0A9D0I8-F1
#
_entry.id   AF-A0A0A9D0I8-F1
#
_cell.length_a   1.000
_cell.length_b   1.000
_cell.length_c   1.000
_cell.angle_alpha   90.00
_cell.angle_beta   90.00
_cell.angle_gamma   90.00
#
_symmetry.space_group_name_H-M   'P 1'
#
loop_
_entity.id
_entity.type
_entity.pdbx_description
1 polymer ?
#
loop_
_entity_poly.entity_id
_entity_poly.type
_entity_poly.pdbx_seq_one_letter_code
_entity_poly.pdbx_strand_id
1 'polypeptide(L)'
;MWKTPVERCFLWLGGFRSSELLKLLATHLEPLTEQQLASIRNLQQTSRQAEEDLSQGVRALQQSVAETLASGSLSRAGPSGCTGQMAVAMRKLGTLEHFLLQADNLRLQTLQQMQCILTTRQSARALLAISDYSSRLRALSSLWIARPRE
;
A
#
# COMPACT_ATOMS: atom_id res chain seq x y z
N MET A 1 -6.90 14.03 11.72
CA MET A 1 -5.65 13.26 11.46
C MET A 1 -6.09 11.92 10.87
N TRP A 2 -5.73 11.59 9.62
CA TRP A 2 -6.64 10.80 8.76
C TRP A 2 -6.47 9.29 8.94
N LYS A 3 -5.36 8.85 9.55
CA LYS A 3 -5.12 7.48 10.05
C LYS A 3 -4.14 7.52 11.22
N THR A 4 -4.29 6.56 12.14
CA THR A 4 -3.48 6.50 13.35
C THR A 4 -2.02 6.10 13.04
N PRO A 5 -1.04 6.37 13.93
CA PRO A 5 0.33 5.93 13.72
C PRO A 5 0.46 4.39 13.57
N VAL A 6 -0.35 3.63 14.30
CA VAL A 6 -0.38 2.16 14.21
C VAL A 6 -0.93 1.70 12.88
N GLU A 7 -2.02 2.31 12.39
CA GLU A 7 -2.53 2.02 11.04
C GLU A 7 -1.47 2.29 9.97
N ARG A 8 -0.67 3.36 10.11
CA ARG A 8 0.41 3.67 9.18
C ARG A 8 1.52 2.63 9.12
N CYS A 9 1.81 1.91 10.22
CA CYS A 9 2.77 0.80 10.21
C CYS A 9 2.31 -0.39 9.34
N PHE A 10 0.99 -0.57 9.20
CA PHE A 10 0.41 -1.65 8.40
C PHE A 10 0.04 -1.23 6.96
N LEU A 11 0.24 0.04 6.61
CA LEU A 11 -0.12 0.56 5.30
C LEU A 11 1.09 0.59 4.37
N TRP A 12 0.90 -0.03 3.21
CA TRP A 12 1.79 0.02 2.08
C TRP A 12 1.17 0.89 0.98
N LEU A 13 1.82 2.04 0.72
CA LEU A 13 1.38 3.03 -0.28
C LEU A 13 -0.10 3.41 -0.15
N GLY A 14 -0.55 3.69 1.08
CA GLY A 14 -1.91 4.16 1.37
C GLY A 14 -2.93 3.06 1.67
N GLY A 15 -2.61 1.79 1.42
CA GLY A 15 -3.51 0.64 1.58
C GLY A 15 -2.82 -0.62 2.11
N PHE A 16 -3.46 -1.78 1.95
CA PHE A 16 -2.87 -3.06 2.31
C PHE A 16 -1.87 -3.56 1.24
N ARG A 17 -1.01 -4.51 1.62
CA ARG A 17 -0.24 -5.32 0.65
C ARG A 17 -1.11 -6.46 0.15
N SER A 18 -1.28 -6.57 -1.17
CA SER A 18 -2.04 -7.62 -1.82
C SER A 18 -1.48 -9.01 -1.49
N SER A 19 -0.15 -9.16 -1.44
CA SER A 19 0.54 -10.42 -1.12
C SER A 19 0.23 -10.92 0.29
N GLU A 20 0.19 -10.04 1.28
CA GLU A 20 -0.16 -10.39 2.67
C GLU A 20 -1.65 -10.72 2.82
N LEU A 21 -2.52 -10.00 2.09
CA LEU A 21 -3.95 -10.31 2.05
C LEU A 21 -4.20 -11.71 1.49
N LEU A 22 -3.53 -12.08 0.40
CA LEU A 22 -3.62 -13.43 -0.18
C LEU A 22 -3.11 -14.51 0.78
N LYS A 23 -2.01 -14.23 1.49
CA LYS A 23 -1.46 -15.14 2.50
C LYS A 23 -2.45 -15.42 3.63
N LEU A 24 -3.08 -14.37 4.15
CA LEU A 24 -4.10 -14.46 5.19
C LEU A 24 -5.31 -15.26 4.69
N LEU A 25 -5.78 -14.98 3.49
CA LEU A 25 -6.95 -15.68 2.94
C LEU A 25 -6.66 -17.16 2.68
N ALA A 26 -5.47 -17.50 2.20
CA ALA A 26 -5.06 -18.90 2.00
C ALA A 26 -5.07 -19.71 3.31
N THR A 27 -4.83 -19.07 4.46
CA THR A 27 -4.82 -19.74 5.77
C THR A 27 -6.20 -19.80 6.44
N HIS A 28 -7.12 -18.90 6.07
CA HIS A 28 -8.43 -18.76 6.73
C HIS A 28 -9.61 -19.34 5.93
N LEU A 29 -9.44 -19.63 4.65
CA LEU A 29 -10.49 -20.23 3.83
C LEU A 29 -10.49 -21.77 3.96
N GLU A 30 -11.69 -22.34 4.18
CA GLU A 30 -12.04 -23.78 4.09
C GLU A 30 -11.55 -24.42 2.76
N PRO A 31 -11.41 -25.76 2.67
CA PRO A 31 -10.39 -26.40 1.84
C PRO A 31 -10.43 -25.90 0.40
N LEU A 32 -9.39 -25.14 0.07
CA LEU A 32 -9.04 -24.77 -1.29
C LEU A 32 -8.50 -26.03 -1.98
N THR A 33 -8.81 -26.20 -3.27
CA THR A 33 -8.18 -27.28 -4.04
C THR A 33 -6.69 -27.00 -4.20
N GLU A 34 -5.89 -28.05 -4.42
CA GLU A 34 -4.45 -27.88 -4.70
C GLU A 34 -4.19 -26.95 -5.89
N GLN A 35 -5.06 -26.99 -6.89
CA GLN A 35 -5.00 -26.08 -8.03
C GLN A 35 -5.25 -24.62 -7.60
N GLN A 36 -6.27 -24.36 -6.78
CA GLN A 36 -6.55 -23.03 -6.25
C GLN A 36 -5.38 -22.51 -5.38
N LEU A 37 -4.81 -23.37 -4.53
CA LEU A 37 -3.64 -23.01 -3.71
C LEU A 37 -2.43 -22.67 -4.57
N ALA A 38 -2.13 -23.46 -5.60
CA ALA A 38 -1.04 -23.18 -6.53
C ALA A 38 -1.26 -21.84 -7.25
N SER A 39 -2.48 -21.58 -7.73
CA SER A 39 -2.84 -20.30 -8.36
C SER A 39 -2.73 -19.11 -7.40
N ILE A 40 -3.19 -19.25 -6.15
CA ILE A 40 -3.06 -18.21 -5.13
C ILE A 40 -1.60 -17.94 -4.79
N ARG A 41 -0.75 -18.97 -4.67
CA ARG A 41 0.70 -18.79 -4.44
C ARG A 41 1.38 -18.05 -5.59
N ASN A 42 1.02 -18.37 -6.83
CA ASN A 42 1.54 -17.65 -8.00
C ASN A 42 1.07 -16.18 -7.99
N LEU A 43 -0.22 -15.94 -7.76
CA LEU A 43 -0.77 -14.59 -7.64
C LEU A 43 -0.12 -13.79 -6.50
N GLN A 44 0.19 -14.46 -5.39
CA GLN A 44 0.91 -13.88 -4.26
C GLN A 44 2.34 -13.47 -4.65
N GLN A 45 3.07 -14.37 -5.31
CA GLN A 45 4.45 -14.11 -5.74
C GLN A 45 4.53 -12.95 -6.74
N THR A 46 3.66 -12.96 -7.76
CA THR A 46 3.57 -11.88 -8.76
C THR A 46 3.16 -10.55 -8.14
N SER A 47 2.18 -10.55 -7.22
CA SER A 47 1.79 -9.35 -6.48
C SER A 47 2.95 -8.83 -5.61
N ARG A 48 3.70 -9.71 -4.95
CA ARG A 48 4.85 -9.33 -4.12
C ARG A 48 5.97 -8.70 -4.93
N GLN A 49 6.27 -9.24 -6.12
CA GLN A 49 7.29 -8.64 -7.00
C GLN A 49 6.89 -7.22 -7.40
N ALA A 50 5.65 -7.02 -7.85
CA ALA A 50 5.15 -5.69 -8.19
C ALA A 50 5.14 -4.73 -6.99
N GLU A 51 4.84 -5.23 -5.79
CA GLU A 51 4.92 -4.45 -4.55
C GLU A 51 6.36 -4.00 -4.23
N GLU A 52 7.34 -4.87 -4.45
CA GLU A 52 8.76 -4.57 -4.23
C GLU A 52 9.28 -3.54 -5.24
N ASP A 53 8.92 -3.68 -6.51
CA ASP A 53 9.27 -2.74 -7.58
C ASP A 53 8.69 -1.33 -7.30
N LEU A 54 7.41 -1.26 -6.93
CA LEU A 54 6.76 0.00 -6.53
C LEU A 54 7.39 0.60 -5.28
N SER A 55 7.73 -0.23 -4.28
CA SER A 55 8.42 0.24 -3.06
C SER A 55 9.80 0.80 -3.36
N GLN A 56 10.54 0.20 -4.30
CA GLN A 56 11.83 0.70 -4.74
C GLN A 56 11.67 2.02 -5.51
N GLY A 57 10.70 2.12 -6.41
CA GLY A 57 10.39 3.36 -7.14
C GLY A 57 10.08 4.52 -6.21
N VAL A 58 9.25 4.29 -5.19
CA VAL A 58 8.91 5.32 -4.18
C VAL A 58 10.12 5.71 -3.32
N ARG A 59 10.98 4.75 -2.94
CA ARG A 59 12.24 5.07 -2.23
C ARG A 59 13.18 5.94 -3.08
N ALA A 60 13.33 5.62 -4.36
CA ALA A 60 14.12 6.43 -5.29
C ALA A 60 13.54 7.84 -5.46
N LEU A 61 12.20 7.96 -5.50
CA LEU A 61 11.53 9.26 -5.53
C LEU A 61 11.84 10.07 -4.26
N GLN A 62 11.71 9.46 -3.07
CA GLN A 62 12.01 10.11 -1.79
C GLN A 62 13.45 10.59 -1.71
N GLN A 63 14.41 9.77 -2.16
CA GLN A 63 15.82 10.14 -2.21
C GLN A 63 16.05 11.34 -3.14
N SER A 64 15.48 11.31 -4.34
CA SER A 64 15.61 12.43 -5.29
C SER A 64 14.95 13.72 -4.77
N VAL A 65 13.87 13.63 -4.00
CA VAL A 65 13.29 14.78 -3.28
C VAL A 65 14.28 15.34 -2.26
N ALA A 66 14.88 14.47 -1.43
CA ALA A 66 15.86 14.89 -0.41
C ALA A 66 17.09 15.58 -1.04
N GLU A 67 17.63 15.02 -2.13
CA GLU A 67 18.76 15.60 -2.88
C GLU A 67 18.41 16.97 -3.48
N THR A 68 17.21 17.11 -4.04
CA THR A 68 16.72 18.40 -4.58
C THR A 68 16.62 19.45 -3.49
N LEU A 69 16.10 19.09 -2.31
CA LEU A 69 15.95 20.00 -1.18
C LEU A 69 17.32 20.41 -0.61
N ALA A 70 18.24 19.45 -0.47
CA ALA A 70 19.60 19.72 -0.03
C ALA A 70 20.31 20.70 -0.99
N SER A 71 20.20 20.47 -2.29
CA SER A 71 20.80 21.31 -3.34
C SER A 71 20.14 22.69 -3.45
N GLY A 72 18.82 22.77 -3.26
CA GLY A 72 18.07 24.03 -3.30
C GLY A 72 18.33 24.95 -2.11
N SER A 73 18.79 24.41 -0.96
CA SER A 73 19.17 25.22 0.21
C SER A 73 20.41 26.09 -0.03
N LEU A 74 21.29 25.69 -0.96
CA LEU A 74 22.51 26.41 -1.33
C LEU A 74 22.26 27.59 -2.28
N SER A 75 21.08 27.69 -2.89
CA SER A 75 20.72 28.72 -3.89
C SER A 75 19.65 29.69 -3.33
N ARG A 76 19.81 30.15 -2.08
CA ARG A 76 18.97 31.21 -1.51
C ARG A 76 19.59 32.58 -1.77
N ALA A 77 19.44 33.09 -2.99
CA ALA A 77 19.65 34.51 -3.29
C ALA A 77 18.78 34.95 -4.50
N GLY A 78 17.48 35.17 -4.28
CA GLY A 78 16.64 35.94 -5.21
C GLY A 78 15.17 35.51 -5.34
N PRO A 79 14.25 36.45 -5.67
CA PRO A 79 12.81 36.21 -5.81
C PRO A 79 12.43 35.23 -6.94
N SER A 80 13.36 34.94 -7.86
CA SER A 80 13.21 33.95 -8.94
C SER A 80 13.30 32.48 -8.47
N GLY A 81 13.86 32.20 -7.29
CA GLY A 81 14.06 30.84 -6.79
C GLY A 81 12.79 30.14 -6.29
N CYS A 82 11.80 30.89 -5.80
CA CYS A 82 10.55 30.32 -5.27
C CYS A 82 9.70 29.66 -6.36
N THR A 83 9.65 30.24 -7.56
CA THR A 83 8.88 29.70 -8.69
C THR A 83 9.46 28.38 -9.19
N GLY A 84 10.80 28.27 -9.25
CA GLY A 84 11.49 27.05 -9.66
C GLY A 84 11.33 25.90 -8.66
N GLN A 85 11.42 26.18 -7.35
CA GLN A 85 11.22 25.18 -6.30
C GLN A 85 9.79 24.63 -6.30
N MET A 86 8.79 25.49 -6.52
CA MET A 86 7.39 25.07 -6.64
C MET A 86 7.18 24.12 -7.83
N ALA A 87 7.74 24.42 -9.00
CA ALA A 87 7.64 23.56 -10.18
C ALA A 87 8.24 22.17 -9.95
N VAL A 88 9.35 22.08 -9.21
CA VAL A 88 9.97 20.79 -8.86
C VAL A 88 9.12 20.03 -7.82
N ALA A 89 8.62 20.70 -6.79
CA ALA A 89 7.73 20.08 -5.80
C ALA A 89 6.44 19.51 -6.45
N MET A 90 5.82 20.27 -7.37
CA MET A 90 4.64 19.82 -8.13
C MET A 90 4.93 18.59 -8.99
N ARG A 91 6.09 18.56 -9.68
CA ARG A 91 6.50 17.39 -10.46
C ARG A 91 6.67 16.15 -9.58
N LYS A 92 7.28 16.32 -8.41
CA LYS A 92 7.49 15.22 -7.44
C LYS A 92 6.16 14.74 -6.86
N LEU A 93 5.21 15.64 -6.57
CA LEU A 93 3.87 15.28 -6.14
C LEU A 93 3.13 14.45 -7.21
N GLY A 94 3.17 14.88 -8.47
CA GLY A 94 2.58 14.12 -9.58
C GLY A 94 3.21 12.72 -9.76
N THR A 95 4.51 12.59 -9.50
CA THR A 95 5.16 11.27 -9.52
C THR A 95 4.70 10.39 -8.34
N LEU A 96 4.52 10.97 -7.15
CA LEU A 96 3.99 10.24 -6.00
C LEU A 96 2.55 9.79 -6.22
N GLU A 97 1.70 10.67 -6.76
CA GLU A 97 0.32 10.35 -7.14
C GLU A 97 0.27 9.18 -8.11
N HIS A 98 1.15 9.16 -9.12
CA HIS A 98 1.27 8.05 -10.05
C HIS A 98 1.58 6.72 -9.35
N PHE A 99 2.51 6.69 -8.39
CA PHE A 99 2.79 5.47 -7.62
C PHE A 99 1.62 5.02 -6.76
N LEU A 100 0.87 5.95 -6.18
CA LEU A 100 -0.34 5.62 -5.41
C LEU A 100 -1.41 4.99 -6.32
N LEU A 101 -1.63 5.55 -7.51
CA LEU A 101 -2.54 4.98 -8.50
C LEU A 101 -2.08 3.59 -8.96
N GLN A 102 -0.78 3.36 -9.17
CA GLN A 102 -0.26 2.04 -9.50
C GLN A 102 -0.48 1.03 -8.35
N ALA A 103 -0.29 1.45 -7.10
CA ALA A 103 -0.58 0.60 -5.95
C ALA A 103 -2.07 0.26 -5.82
N ASP A 104 -2.97 1.23 -6.09
CA ASP A 104 -4.41 1.01 -6.13
C ASP A 104 -4.81 0.02 -7.23
N ASN A 105 -4.27 0.19 -8.44
CA ASN A 105 -4.49 -0.72 -9.56
C ASN A 105 -4.01 -2.13 -9.26
N LEU A 106 -2.84 -2.29 -8.63
CA LEU A 106 -2.33 -3.59 -8.22
C LEU A 106 -3.29 -4.28 -7.24
N ARG A 107 -3.81 -3.55 -6.24
CA ARG A 107 -4.79 -4.12 -5.29
C ARG A 107 -6.07 -4.55 -5.99
N LEU A 108 -6.61 -3.73 -6.89
CA LEU A 108 -7.81 -4.06 -7.65
C LEU A 108 -7.60 -5.31 -8.51
N GLN A 109 -6.50 -5.35 -9.26
CA GLN A 109 -6.16 -6.47 -10.13
C GLN A 109 -5.98 -7.76 -9.33
N THR A 110 -5.26 -7.72 -8.20
CA THR A 110 -5.10 -8.89 -7.35
C THR A 110 -6.44 -9.40 -6.82
N LEU A 111 -7.34 -8.51 -6.38
CA LEU A 111 -8.66 -8.91 -5.90
C LEU A 111 -9.52 -9.54 -7.01
N GLN A 112 -9.48 -8.99 -8.23
CA GLN A 112 -10.19 -9.55 -9.38
C GLN A 112 -9.65 -10.95 -9.74
N GLN A 113 -8.33 -11.11 -9.82
CA GLN A 113 -7.70 -12.39 -10.11
C GLN A 113 -8.01 -13.43 -9.02
N MET A 114 -8.02 -13.02 -7.76
CA MET A 114 -8.43 -13.87 -6.65
C MET A 114 -9.87 -14.36 -6.82
N GLN A 115 -10.81 -13.47 -7.20
CA GLN A 115 -12.20 -13.86 -7.45
C GLN A 115 -12.35 -14.84 -8.62
N CYS A 116 -11.47 -14.77 -9.63
CA CYS A 116 -11.44 -15.74 -10.73
C CYS A 116 -10.92 -17.13 -10.30
N ILE A 117 -10.05 -17.18 -9.29
CA ILE A 117 -9.51 -18.45 -8.75
C ILE A 117 -10.52 -19.11 -7.79
N LEU A 118 -11.23 -18.30 -7.00
CA LEU A 118 -12.14 -18.76 -5.97
C LEU A 118 -13.55 -19.02 -6.51
N THR A 119 -14.26 -19.97 -5.90
CA THR A 119 -15.70 -20.12 -6.12
C THR A 119 -16.47 -18.94 -5.50
N THR A 120 -17.70 -18.70 -5.94
CA THR A 120 -18.56 -17.63 -5.38
C THR A 120 -18.67 -17.71 -3.85
N ARG A 121 -18.79 -18.93 -3.29
CA ARG A 121 -18.85 -19.14 -1.84
C ARG A 121 -17.54 -18.81 -1.13
N GLN A 122 -16.39 -19.21 -1.71
CA GLN A 122 -15.07 -18.87 -1.18
C GLN A 122 -14.82 -17.36 -1.27
N SER A 123 -15.18 -16.71 -2.38
CA SER A 123 -15.09 -15.25 -2.56
C SER A 123 -15.94 -14.49 -1.53
N ALA A 124 -17.17 -14.92 -1.28
CA ALA A 124 -18.02 -14.32 -0.25
C ALA A 124 -17.36 -14.41 1.15
N ARG A 125 -16.82 -15.58 1.51
CA ARG A 125 -16.10 -15.77 2.78
C ARG A 125 -14.80 -14.96 2.85
N ALA A 126 -14.09 -14.84 1.73
CA ALA A 126 -12.88 -14.04 1.66
C ALA A 126 -13.17 -12.57 1.94
N LEU A 127 -14.23 -12.02 1.34
CA LEU A 127 -14.66 -10.64 1.60
C LEU A 127 -15.04 -10.42 3.07
N LEU A 128 -15.73 -11.37 3.70
CA LEU A 128 -16.05 -11.31 5.13
C LEU A 128 -14.78 -11.33 6.00
N ALA A 129 -13.81 -12.20 5.68
CA ALA A 129 -12.54 -12.26 6.39
C ALA A 129 -11.74 -10.94 6.26
N ILE A 130 -11.75 -10.31 5.08
CA ILE A 130 -11.12 -9.00 4.85
C ILE A 130 -11.80 -7.92 5.69
N SER A 131 -13.15 -7.90 5.74
CA SER A 131 -13.87 -6.90 6.53
C SER A 131 -13.64 -7.07 8.04
N ASP A 132 -13.58 -8.30 8.53
CA ASP A 132 -13.31 -8.62 9.93
C ASP A 132 -11.89 -8.26 10.33
N TYR A 133 -10.91 -8.53 9.47
CA TYR A 133 -9.53 -8.10 9.70
C TYR A 133 -9.45 -6.56 9.79
N SER A 134 -10.12 -5.87 8.85
CA SER A 134 -10.11 -4.41 8.79
C SER A 134 -10.80 -3.76 9.99
N SER A 135 -11.87 -4.37 10.51
CA SER A 135 -12.57 -3.89 11.70
C SER A 135 -11.72 -4.09 12.96
N ARG A 136 -11.07 -5.26 13.11
CA ARG A 136 -10.14 -5.56 14.20
C ARG A 136 -8.94 -4.63 14.20
N LEU A 137 -8.34 -4.38 13.03
CA LEU A 137 -7.22 -3.44 12.91
C LEU A 137 -7.62 -2.03 13.37
N ARG A 138 -8.81 -1.56 12.96
CA ARG A 138 -9.36 -0.27 13.43
C ARG A 138 -9.61 -0.23 14.93
N ALA A 139 -10.11 -1.32 15.53
CA ALA A 139 -10.32 -1.41 16.96
C ALA A 139 -8.99 -1.39 17.76
N LEU A 140 -7.97 -2.12 17.30
CA LEU A 140 -6.64 -2.09 17.92
C LEU A 140 -5.99 -0.71 17.82
N SER A 141 -6.17 -0.08 16.66
CA SER A 141 -5.71 1.28 16.39
C SER A 141 -6.37 2.32 17.32
N SER A 142 -7.67 2.22 17.56
CA SER A 142 -8.36 3.12 18.49
C SER A 142 -7.94 2.88 19.94
N LEU A 143 -7.78 1.62 20.37
CA LEU A 143 -7.25 1.27 21.70
C LEU A 143 -5.84 1.82 21.92
N TRP A 144 -4.97 1.77 20.90
CA TRP A 144 -3.64 2.33 20.99
C TRP A 144 -3.66 3.85 21.22
N ILE A 145 -4.56 4.57 20.55
CA ILE A 145 -4.74 6.01 20.76
C ILE A 145 -5.28 6.30 22.16
N ALA A 146 -6.21 5.48 22.66
CA ALA A 146 -6.84 5.65 23.96
C ALA A 146 -5.94 5.26 25.15
N ARG A 147 -4.72 4.77 24.90
CA ARG A 147 -3.76 4.41 25.95
C ARG A 147 -3.45 5.65 26.81
N PRO A 148 -3.57 5.59 28.14
CA PRO A 148 -3.13 6.66 29.03
C PRO A 148 -1.64 6.92 28.81
N ARG A 149 -1.29 8.18 28.55
CA ARG A 149 0.10 8.64 28.52
C ARG A 149 0.43 9.11 29.93
N GLU A 150 1.19 8.31 30.65
CA GLU A 150 1.89 8.75 31.85
C GLU A 150 3.06 9.67 31.47
#